data_AF-A0A534G366-F1
#
_entry.id   AF-A0A534G366-F1
#
_cell.length_a   1.000
_cell.length_b   1.000
_cell.length_c   1.000
_cell.angle_alpha   90.00
_cell.angle_beta   90.00
_cell.angle_gamma   90.00
#
_symmetry.space_group_name_H-M   'P 1'
#
loop_
_entity.id
_entity.type
_entity.pdbx_description
1 polymer ?
#
loop_
_entity_poly.entity_id
_entity_poly.type
_entity_poly.pdbx_seq_one_letter_code
_entity_poly.pdbx_strand_id
1 'polypeptide(L)'
;MRLLRPEAAIRAAKRRLGRGPALWLSSLLVCSECGSNYVQYGRTDYVCSGFYNGSTCSNGTRFRIVDTERAVLEALELDFLSHAALYRAAALATEFFDKQQTVDPRTMPAWSAARAEINAREADVKDQFKAGRLPAAVFKTWLAELAKERDVLNRPTTLKPTRIPLVVHVH
;
A
#
# COMPACT_ATOMS: atom_id res chain seq x y z
N MET A 1 -7.17 -28.31 11.47
CA MET A 1 -7.45 -27.00 10.83
C MET A 1 -7.31 -27.14 9.31
N ARG A 2 -8.42 -27.12 8.57
CA ARG A 2 -8.38 -27.10 7.09
C ARG A 2 -8.16 -25.67 6.63
N LEU A 3 -7.00 -25.39 6.06
CA LEU A 3 -6.73 -24.16 5.32
C LEU A 3 -7.69 -24.12 4.12
N LEU A 4 -8.66 -23.22 4.15
CA LEU A 4 -9.52 -22.94 3.00
C LEU A 4 -8.63 -22.40 1.88
N ARG A 5 -8.66 -23.06 0.71
CA ARG A 5 -7.93 -22.61 -0.47
C ARG A 5 -8.36 -21.17 -0.80
N PRO A 6 -7.41 -20.24 -1.03
CA PRO A 6 -7.70 -18.81 -1.22
C PRO A 6 -8.72 -18.53 -2.34
N GLU A 7 -8.82 -19.41 -3.33
CA GLU A 7 -9.77 -19.32 -4.44
C GLU A 7 -11.24 -19.31 -4.00
N ALA A 8 -11.59 -20.07 -2.96
CA ALA A 8 -12.96 -20.13 -2.44
C ALA A 8 -13.35 -18.82 -1.73
N ALA A 9 -12.40 -18.23 -0.99
CA ALA A 9 -12.59 -16.93 -0.34
C ALA A 9 -12.72 -15.80 -1.36
N ILE A 10 -11.92 -15.82 -2.43
CA ILE A 10 -11.98 -14.84 -3.53
C ILE A 10 -13.32 -14.91 -4.27
N ARG A 11 -13.82 -16.12 -4.57
CA ARG A 11 -15.14 -16.29 -5.23
C ARG A 11 -16.30 -15.86 -4.32
N ALA A 12 -16.22 -16.14 -3.03
CA ALA A 12 -17.21 -15.70 -2.05
C ALA A 12 -17.23 -14.17 -1.90
N ALA A 13 -16.06 -13.52 -1.91
CA ALA A 13 -15.94 -12.07 -1.91
C ALA A 13 -16.55 -11.46 -3.18
N LYS A 14 -16.28 -12.02 -4.37
CA LYS A 14 -16.89 -11.57 -5.64
C LYS A 14 -18.42 -11.65 -5.63
N ARG A 15 -19.02 -12.68 -5.00
CA ARG A 15 -20.49 -12.81 -4.90
C ARG A 15 -21.14 -11.77 -3.98
N ARG A 16 -20.40 -11.22 -3.01
CA ARG A 16 -20.90 -10.21 -2.05
C ARG A 16 -20.86 -8.78 -2.58
N LEU A 17 -20.15 -8.52 -3.68
CA LEU A 17 -19.97 -7.17 -4.24
C LEU A 17 -21.12 -6.71 -5.14
N GLY A 18 -22.19 -7.52 -5.29
CA GLY A 18 -23.24 -7.25 -6.27
C GLY A 18 -22.70 -7.26 -7.71
N ARG A 19 -23.57 -7.05 -8.69
CA ARG A 19 -23.11 -6.65 -10.02
C ARG A 19 -22.53 -5.25 -9.83
N GLY A 20 -21.21 -5.10 -10.00
CA GLY A 20 -20.56 -3.79 -9.89
C GLY A 20 -21.33 -2.74 -10.71
N PRO A 21 -21.32 -1.46 -10.30
CA PRO A 21 -22.09 -0.42 -10.98
C PRO A 21 -21.79 -0.49 -12.48
N ALA A 22 -22.85 -0.55 -13.29
CA ALA A 22 -22.70 -0.75 -14.73
C ALA A 22 -21.85 0.35 -15.39
N LEU A 23 -21.73 1.50 -14.72
CA LEU A 23 -20.99 2.69 -15.14
C LEU A 23 -20.35 3.42 -13.94
N TRP A 24 -19.16 3.98 -14.12
CA TRP A 24 -18.34 4.54 -13.03
C TRP A 24 -18.91 5.82 -12.44
N LEU A 25 -19.60 6.61 -13.26
CA LEU A 25 -20.16 7.91 -12.85
C LEU A 25 -21.63 7.86 -12.46
N SER A 26 -22.17 6.65 -12.25
CA SER A 26 -23.54 6.47 -11.76
C SER A 26 -23.73 7.27 -10.46
N SER A 27 -24.79 8.08 -10.37
CA SER A 27 -25.12 8.95 -9.23
C SER A 27 -24.18 10.12 -8.92
N LEU A 28 -23.13 10.34 -9.72
CA LEU A 28 -22.22 11.49 -9.58
C LEU A 28 -22.56 12.62 -10.56
N LEU A 29 -23.09 12.27 -11.73
CA LEU A 29 -23.49 13.25 -12.75
C LEU A 29 -24.89 13.80 -12.44
N VAL A 30 -24.99 15.12 -12.26
CA VAL A 30 -26.24 15.82 -11.91
C VAL A 30 -26.59 16.84 -12.98
N CYS A 31 -27.87 16.89 -13.37
CA CYS A 31 -28.39 17.90 -14.28
C CYS A 31 -28.44 19.27 -13.60
N SER A 32 -27.79 20.27 -14.19
CA SER A 32 -27.81 21.65 -13.69
C SER A 32 -29.17 22.33 -13.83
N GLU A 33 -30.05 21.85 -14.72
CA GLU A 33 -31.39 22.44 -14.92
C GLU A 33 -32.41 21.98 -13.86
N CYS A 34 -32.47 20.69 -13.57
CA CYS A 34 -33.51 20.13 -12.68
C CYS A 34 -32.96 19.42 -11.43
N GLY A 35 -31.64 19.36 -11.25
CA GLY A 35 -30.99 18.68 -10.12
C GLY A 35 -31.12 17.14 -10.12
N SER A 36 -31.77 16.55 -11.13
CA SER A 36 -31.89 15.09 -11.23
C SER A 36 -30.60 14.46 -11.72
N ASN A 37 -30.34 13.21 -11.32
CA ASN A 37 -29.16 12.47 -11.78
C ASN A 37 -29.23 12.16 -13.27
N TYR A 38 -28.07 12.11 -13.93
CA TYR A 38 -27.96 11.43 -15.20
C TYR A 38 -28.00 9.91 -15.02
N VAL A 39 -28.69 9.25 -15.93
CA VAL A 39 -28.85 7.79 -15.97
C VAL A 39 -28.37 7.25 -17.31
N GLN A 40 -28.04 5.97 -17.36
CA GLN A 40 -27.67 5.30 -18.60
C GLN A 40 -28.85 5.28 -19.58
N TYR A 41 -28.62 5.77 -20.79
CA TYR A 41 -29.49 5.63 -21.94
C TYR A 41 -28.86 4.68 -22.95
N GLY A 42 -29.54 3.56 -23.21
CA GLY A 42 -29.02 2.51 -24.08
C GLY A 42 -27.68 1.97 -23.59
N ARG A 43 -26.72 1.80 -24.50
CA ARG A 43 -25.40 1.24 -24.17
C ARG A 43 -24.30 2.29 -24.07
N THR A 44 -24.51 3.49 -24.62
CA THR A 44 -23.44 4.42 -24.95
C THR A 44 -23.53 5.76 -24.27
N ASP A 45 -24.70 6.13 -23.73
CA ASP A 45 -24.95 7.51 -23.36
C ASP A 45 -25.47 7.67 -21.94
N TYR A 46 -25.22 8.83 -21.37
CA TYR A 46 -25.90 9.38 -20.21
C TYR A 46 -27.00 10.34 -20.66
N VAL A 47 -28.13 10.34 -19.96
CA VAL A 47 -29.25 11.28 -20.17
C VAL A 47 -29.82 11.73 -18.83
N CYS A 48 -30.33 12.96 -18.75
CA CYS A 48 -31.01 13.45 -17.56
C CYS A 48 -32.24 12.57 -17.26
N SER A 49 -32.32 12.01 -16.05
CA SER A 49 -33.47 11.18 -15.64
C SER A 49 -34.78 11.98 -15.56
N GLY A 50 -34.71 13.27 -15.23
CA GLY A 50 -35.87 14.16 -15.19
C GLY A 50 -36.40 14.55 -16.58
N PHE A 51 -35.66 14.28 -17.66
CA PHE A 51 -36.13 14.41 -19.04
C PHE A 51 -36.55 13.05 -19.61
N TYR A 52 -35.79 12.00 -19.32
CA TYR A 52 -35.99 10.67 -19.89
C TYR A 52 -37.10 9.87 -19.20
N ASN A 53 -37.15 9.91 -17.86
CA ASN A 53 -38.12 9.15 -17.05
C ASN A 53 -39.19 10.06 -16.43
N GLY A 54 -38.83 11.31 -16.11
CA GLY A 54 -39.75 12.33 -15.66
C GLY A 54 -40.06 13.28 -16.80
N SER A 55 -41.24 13.88 -16.81
CA SER A 55 -41.56 15.00 -17.70
C SER A 55 -41.20 16.34 -17.03
N THR A 56 -40.18 16.34 -16.17
CA THR A 56 -39.88 17.41 -15.20
C THR A 56 -38.68 18.26 -15.60
N CYS A 57 -38.03 17.94 -16.71
CA CYS A 57 -36.88 18.66 -17.24
C CYS A 57 -36.92 18.71 -18.77
N SER A 58 -36.53 19.85 -19.34
CA SER A 58 -36.36 20.06 -20.78
C SER A 58 -34.99 19.62 -21.31
N ASN A 59 -34.04 19.31 -20.43
CA ASN A 59 -32.68 18.97 -20.82
C ASN A 59 -32.58 17.57 -21.46
N GLY A 60 -32.72 17.53 -22.78
CA GLY A 60 -32.55 16.33 -23.60
C GLY A 60 -31.09 16.01 -23.98
N THR A 61 -30.12 16.72 -23.42
CA THR A 61 -28.70 16.54 -23.77
C THR A 61 -28.23 15.14 -23.41
N ARG A 62 -27.46 14.54 -24.33
CA ARG A 62 -26.87 13.23 -24.16
C ARG A 62 -25.36 13.34 -24.20
N PHE A 63 -24.70 12.63 -23.29
CA PHE A 63 -23.25 12.57 -23.22
C PHE A 63 -22.79 11.13 -23.43
N ARG A 64 -21.81 10.91 -24.30
CA ARG A 64 -21.24 9.59 -24.48
C ARG A 64 -20.49 9.19 -23.21
N ILE A 65 -20.82 8.02 -22.67
CA ILE A 65 -20.22 7.43 -21.47
C ILE A 65 -18.69 7.47 -21.56
N VAL A 66 -18.13 6.99 -22.67
CA VAL A 66 -16.68 6.90 -22.87
C VAL A 66 -16.01 8.27 -22.80
N ASP A 67 -16.63 9.29 -23.39
CA ASP A 67 -16.05 10.63 -23.46
C ASP A 67 -16.17 11.34 -22.10
N THR A 68 -17.30 11.16 -21.41
CA THR A 68 -17.49 11.70 -20.05
C THR A 68 -16.57 11.03 -19.03
N GLU A 69 -16.46 9.71 -19.05
CA GLU A 69 -15.56 8.97 -18.15
C GLU A 69 -14.10 9.35 -18.42
N ARG A 70 -13.69 9.47 -19.68
CA ARG A 70 -12.35 9.94 -20.03
C ARG A 70 -12.08 11.34 -19.52
N ALA A 71 -12.98 12.30 -19.76
CA ALA A 71 -12.79 13.68 -19.32
C ALA A 71 -12.66 13.78 -17.78
N VAL A 72 -13.43 12.99 -17.03
CA VAL A 72 -13.32 12.93 -15.56
C VAL A 72 -11.97 12.35 -15.14
N LEU A 73 -11.51 11.27 -15.78
CA LEU A 73 -10.20 10.69 -15.47
C LEU A 73 -9.06 11.65 -15.80
N GLU A 74 -9.10 12.32 -16.95
CA GLU A 74 -8.10 13.31 -17.35
C GLU A 74 -8.04 14.48 -16.35
N ALA A 75 -9.20 14.96 -15.88
CA ALA A 75 -9.27 16.00 -14.86
C ALA A 75 -8.70 15.51 -13.50
N LEU A 76 -9.04 14.28 -13.10
CA LEU A 76 -8.49 13.67 -11.89
C LEU A 76 -6.98 13.48 -12.00
N GLU A 77 -6.47 13.01 -13.13
CA GLU A 77 -5.03 12.87 -13.38
C GLU A 77 -4.33 14.23 -13.30
N LEU A 78 -4.90 15.27 -13.91
CA LEU A 78 -4.34 16.62 -13.84
C LEU A 78 -4.24 17.14 -12.39
N ASP A 79 -5.28 16.91 -11.58
CA ASP A 79 -5.31 17.36 -10.19
C ASP A 79 -4.43 16.51 -9.27
N PHE A 80 -4.54 15.17 -9.35
CA PHE A 80 -3.82 14.23 -8.49
C PHE A 80 -2.34 14.08 -8.87
N LEU A 81 -2.00 14.26 -10.15
CA LEU A 81 -0.61 14.29 -10.64
C LEU A 81 -0.08 15.72 -10.77
N SER A 82 -0.82 16.72 -10.30
CA SER A 82 -0.28 18.07 -10.17
C SER A 82 0.97 18.03 -9.28
N HIS A 83 1.95 18.89 -9.60
CA HIS A 83 3.17 19.03 -8.80
C HIS A 83 2.84 19.23 -7.31
N ALA A 84 1.85 20.07 -7.02
CA ALA A 84 1.41 20.34 -5.65
C ALA A 84 0.81 19.12 -4.95
N ALA A 85 0.07 18.26 -5.66
CA ALA A 85 -0.45 17.01 -5.10
C ALA A 85 0.68 16.00 -4.86
N LEU A 86 1.61 15.86 -5.79
CA LEU A 86 2.77 14.96 -5.65
C LEU A 86 3.69 15.37 -4.49
N TYR A 87 3.97 16.67 -4.32
CA TYR A 87 4.75 17.15 -3.17
C TYR A 87 4.06 16.88 -1.84
N ARG A 88 2.73 17.12 -1.76
CA ARG A 88 1.96 16.81 -0.56
C ARG A 88 1.96 15.31 -0.24
N ALA A 89 1.80 14.46 -1.26
CA ALA A 89 1.88 13.02 -1.09
C ALA A 89 3.26 12.56 -0.60
N ALA A 90 4.35 13.11 -1.16
CA ALA A 90 5.71 12.80 -0.74
C ALA A 90 5.99 13.23 0.71
N ALA A 91 5.49 14.40 1.13
CA ALA A 91 5.61 14.87 2.50
C ALA A 91 4.89 13.93 3.49
N LEU A 92 3.63 13.57 3.20
CA LEU A 92 2.86 12.64 4.03
C LEU A 92 3.51 11.25 4.10
N ALA A 93 4.04 10.76 2.98
CA ALA A 93 4.75 9.49 2.95
C ALA A 93 6.02 9.54 3.82
N THR A 94 6.77 10.63 3.74
CA THR A 94 7.98 10.84 4.55
C THR A 94 7.64 10.84 6.04
N GLU A 95 6.65 11.62 6.46
CA GLU A 95 6.19 11.64 7.86
C GLU A 95 5.73 10.26 8.34
N PHE A 96 5.01 9.51 7.50
CA PHE A 96 4.56 8.16 7.83
C PHE A 96 5.74 7.22 8.06
N PHE A 97 6.73 7.23 7.16
CA PHE A 97 7.90 6.38 7.28
C PHE A 97 8.79 6.79 8.46
N ASP A 98 8.94 8.08 8.75
CA ASP A 98 9.69 8.56 9.90
C ASP A 98 9.03 8.09 11.21
N LYS A 99 7.69 8.21 11.31
CA LYS A 99 6.94 7.66 12.45
C LYS A 99 7.11 6.15 12.56
N GLN A 100 7.10 5.40 11.47
CA GLN A 100 7.35 3.95 11.53
C GLN A 100 8.79 3.61 11.95
N GLN A 101 9.78 4.39 11.55
CA GLN A 101 11.17 4.18 11.96
C GLN A 101 11.38 4.42 13.45
N THR A 102 10.71 5.41 14.05
CA THR A 102 10.76 5.61 15.51
C THR A 102 10.16 4.45 16.32
N VAL A 103 9.35 3.60 15.66
CA VAL A 103 8.72 2.41 16.24
C VAL A 103 9.46 1.13 15.81
N ASP A 104 10.61 1.21 15.10
CA ASP A 104 11.39 0.02 14.76
C ASP A 104 11.83 -0.69 16.06
N PRO A 105 11.43 -1.95 16.29
CA PRO A 105 11.85 -2.72 17.45
C PRO A 105 13.37 -2.77 17.62
N ARG A 106 14.13 -2.58 16.53
CA ARG A 106 15.60 -2.53 16.52
C ARG A 106 16.21 -1.35 17.24
N THR A 107 15.49 -0.23 17.34
CA THR A 107 15.93 0.96 18.09
C THR A 107 15.46 0.93 19.55
N MET A 108 14.73 -0.11 19.96
CA MET A 108 14.33 -0.26 21.36
C MET A 108 15.55 -0.63 22.23
N PRO A 109 15.64 -0.10 23.47
CA PRO A 109 16.73 -0.41 24.41
C PRO A 109 16.95 -1.91 24.64
N ALA A 110 15.86 -2.70 24.65
CA ALA A 110 15.90 -4.15 24.81
C ALA A 110 16.61 -4.86 23.65
N TRP A 111 16.44 -4.36 22.42
CA TRP A 111 17.10 -4.92 21.24
C TRP A 111 18.59 -4.60 21.20
N SER A 112 18.96 -3.35 21.53
CA SER A 112 20.37 -2.98 21.67
C SER A 112 21.06 -3.77 22.78
N ALA A 113 20.37 -4.02 23.90
CA ALA A 113 20.89 -4.84 24.99
C ALA A 113 21.10 -6.30 24.57
N ALA A 114 20.10 -6.91 23.92
CA ALA A 114 20.22 -8.28 23.40
C ALA A 114 21.37 -8.43 22.38
N ARG A 115 21.58 -7.40 21.54
CA ARG A 115 22.70 -7.37 20.59
C ARG A 115 24.05 -7.23 21.28
N ALA A 116 24.13 -6.40 22.31
CA ALA A 116 25.35 -6.23 23.11
C ALA A 116 25.73 -7.53 23.83
N GLU A 117 24.75 -8.26 24.35
CA GLU A 117 24.96 -9.54 25.03
C GLU A 117 25.55 -10.61 24.09
N ILE A 118 25.00 -10.74 22.87
CA ILE A 118 25.55 -11.67 21.87
C ILE A 118 27.00 -11.30 21.51
N ASN A 119 27.29 -9.99 21.36
CA ASN A 119 28.66 -9.53 21.06
C ASN A 119 29.63 -9.81 22.22
N ALA A 120 29.19 -9.67 23.47
CA ALA A 120 29.99 -9.95 24.65
C ALA A 120 30.33 -11.46 24.73
N ARG A 121 29.34 -12.33 24.50
CA ARG A 121 29.54 -13.79 24.42
C ARG A 121 30.51 -14.18 23.30
N GLU A 122 30.41 -13.57 22.12
CA GLU A 122 31.38 -13.83 21.04
C GLU A 122 32.82 -13.42 21.42
N ALA A 123 32.97 -12.30 22.15
CA ALA A 123 34.28 -11.83 22.60
C ALA A 123 34.90 -12.81 23.61
N ASP A 124 34.13 -13.23 24.61
CA ASP A 124 34.56 -14.22 25.62
C ASP A 124 34.98 -15.55 24.97
N VAL A 125 34.19 -16.08 24.02
CA VAL A 125 34.53 -17.32 23.30
C VAL A 125 35.82 -17.17 22.48
N LYS A 126 36.06 -16.00 21.87
CA LYS A 126 37.31 -15.71 21.17
C LYS A 126 38.49 -15.64 22.13
N ASP A 127 38.31 -15.08 23.31
CA ASP A 127 39.38 -14.94 24.29
C ASP A 127 39.71 -16.28 24.97
N GLN A 128 38.72 -17.13 25.25
CA GLN A 128 38.95 -18.50 25.72
C GLN A 128 39.71 -19.36 24.71
N PHE A 129 39.43 -19.19 23.41
CA PHE A 129 40.18 -19.87 22.35
C PHE A 129 41.63 -19.37 22.25
N LYS A 130 41.86 -18.04 22.27
CA LYS A 130 43.21 -17.46 22.31
C LYS A 130 44.02 -17.91 23.52
N ALA A 131 43.36 -18.06 24.67
CA ALA A 131 43.97 -18.54 25.91
C ALA A 131 44.22 -20.06 25.92
N GLY A 132 43.92 -20.77 24.82
CA GLY A 132 44.10 -22.22 24.71
C GLY A 132 43.14 -23.05 25.57
N ARG A 133 42.10 -22.43 26.14
CA ARG A 133 41.14 -23.07 27.04
C ARG A 133 40.01 -23.81 26.32
N LEU A 134 39.95 -23.68 24.99
CA LEU A 134 38.85 -24.21 24.19
C LEU A 134 39.38 -24.91 22.92
N PRO A 135 39.00 -26.18 22.65
CA PRO A 135 39.36 -26.87 21.43
C PRO A 135 38.76 -26.21 20.17
N ALA A 136 39.50 -26.22 19.07
CA ALA A 136 39.09 -25.55 17.82
C ALA A 136 37.75 -26.04 17.25
N ALA A 137 37.39 -27.31 17.47
CA ALA A 137 36.10 -27.85 17.04
C ALA A 137 34.93 -27.24 17.83
N VAL A 138 35.09 -27.08 19.15
CA VAL A 138 34.07 -26.47 20.02
C VAL A 138 33.94 -24.98 19.72
N PHE A 139 35.05 -24.30 19.47
CA PHE A 139 35.10 -22.87 19.11
C PHE A 139 34.27 -22.57 17.85
N LYS A 140 34.48 -23.38 16.80
CA LYS A 140 33.73 -23.24 15.53
C LYS A 140 32.24 -23.44 15.73
N THR A 141 31.84 -24.44 16.51
CA THR A 141 30.42 -24.71 16.82
C THR A 141 29.77 -23.55 17.55
N TRP A 142 30.44 -22.99 18.56
CA TRP A 142 29.90 -21.89 19.36
C TRP A 142 29.79 -20.58 18.57
N LEU A 143 30.78 -20.26 17.74
CA LEU A 143 30.67 -19.09 16.84
C LEU A 143 29.57 -19.26 15.80
N ALA A 144 29.38 -20.47 15.26
CA ALA A 144 28.30 -20.73 14.32
C ALA A 144 26.92 -20.56 14.96
N GLU A 145 26.76 -20.93 16.23
CA GLU A 145 25.50 -20.78 16.96
C GLU A 145 25.22 -19.32 17.32
N LEU A 146 26.22 -18.57 17.81
CA LEU A 146 26.09 -17.13 18.07
C LEU A 146 25.79 -16.33 16.78
N ALA A 147 26.38 -16.74 15.64
CA ALA A 147 26.06 -16.14 14.35
C ALA A 147 24.59 -16.39 13.95
N LYS A 148 24.04 -17.58 14.21
CA LYS A 148 22.61 -17.85 13.98
C LYS A 148 21.72 -17.03 14.91
N GLU A 149 22.04 -16.94 16.20
CA GLU A 149 21.29 -16.11 17.16
C GLU A 149 21.26 -14.65 16.69
N ARG A 150 22.41 -14.13 16.25
CA ARG A 150 22.53 -12.78 15.68
C ARG A 150 21.72 -12.61 14.39
N ASP A 151 21.70 -13.61 13.53
CA ASP A 151 20.97 -13.56 12.26
C ASP A 151 19.45 -13.67 12.47
N VAL A 152 19.00 -14.46 13.45
CA VAL A 152 17.61 -14.52 13.91
C VAL A 152 17.20 -13.16 14.47
N LEU A 153 18.05 -12.55 15.31
CA LEU A 153 17.83 -11.20 15.79
C LEU A 153 17.78 -10.22 14.60
N ASN A 154 18.74 -10.22 13.68
CA ASN A 154 18.74 -9.26 12.56
C ASN A 154 17.64 -9.45 11.51
N ARG A 155 17.03 -10.64 11.43
CA ARG A 155 16.09 -10.98 10.36
C ARG A 155 15.00 -9.90 10.25
N PRO A 156 14.80 -9.29 9.07
CA PRO A 156 13.68 -8.39 8.83
C PRO A 156 12.37 -9.15 9.03
N THR A 157 11.62 -8.80 10.08
CA THR A 157 10.30 -9.39 10.34
C THR A 157 9.23 -8.84 9.38
N THR A 158 9.52 -7.76 8.65
CA THR A 158 8.71 -7.23 7.55
C THR A 158 9.61 -6.61 6.47
N LEU A 159 9.13 -6.63 5.23
CA LEU A 159 9.78 -6.03 4.05
C LEU A 159 10.24 -4.60 4.36
N LYS A 160 11.54 -4.32 4.21
CA LYS A 160 12.05 -2.95 4.16
C LYS A 160 11.37 -2.24 2.99
N PRO A 161 10.64 -1.12 3.19
CA PRO A 161 10.29 -0.25 2.09
C PRO A 161 11.61 0.23 1.50
N THR A 162 11.89 -0.16 0.26
CA THR A 162 13.03 0.39 -0.47
C THR A 162 12.76 1.88 -0.62
N ARG A 163 13.61 2.75 -0.05
CA ARG A 163 13.62 4.17 -0.40
C ARG A 163 13.99 4.25 -1.87
N ILE A 164 13.00 4.37 -2.74
CA ILE A 164 13.22 4.76 -4.13
C ILE A 164 13.25 6.29 -4.09
N PRO A 165 14.38 6.95 -4.33
CA PRO A 165 14.39 8.40 -4.52
C PRO A 165 13.54 8.70 -5.76
N LEU A 166 12.39 9.34 -5.56
CA LEU A 166 11.62 9.93 -6.66
C LEU A 166 12.41 11.13 -7.19
N VAL A 167 13.29 10.88 -8.14
CA VAL A 167 13.90 11.94 -8.96
C VAL A 167 12.88 12.27 -10.05
N VAL A 168 12.06 13.29 -9.80
CA VAL A 168 11.19 13.85 -10.84
C VAL A 168 12.07 14.74 -11.71
N HIS A 169 12.48 14.23 -12.88
CA HIS A 169 13.16 15.07 -13.88
C HIS A 169 12.12 15.93 -14.60
N VAL A 170 12.33 17.25 -14.52
CA VAL A 170 11.52 18.29 -15.16
C VAL A 170 12.10 18.55 -16.55
N HIS A 171 11.27 18.42 -17.59
CA HIS A 171 11.52 18.98 -18.93
C HIS A 171 10.36 19.89 -19.30
#